data_AF-X1KX34-F1
#
_entry.id   AF-X1KX34-F1
#
_cell.length_a   1.000
_cell.length_b   1.000
_cell.length_c   1.000
_cell.angle_alpha   90.00
_cell.angle_beta   90.00
_cell.angle_gamma   90.00
#
_symmetry.space_group_name_H-M   'P 1'
#
loop_
_entity.id
_entity.type
_entity.pdbx_description
1 polymer ?
#
loop_
_entity_poly.entity_id
_entity_poly.type
_entity_poly.pdbx_seq_one_letter_code
_entity_poly.pdbx_strand_id
1 'polypeptide(L)'
;MEKSIIACLKEVPKEVRKGIRGISADTTGSTPGPINEEGTLLALLPEFQDNPNAMFILWKDHTAVKEATEINEVARTWGGIDFTKYVGGLYSAEWFWAKILHTLRADESVRKAAYSWIELCDGENECEGVSIR
;
A
#
# COMPACT_ATOMS: atom_id res chain seq x y z
N MET A 1 -4.23 -9.74 -8.98
CA MET A 1 -3.12 -9.82 -9.95
C MET A 1 -2.97 -11.21 -10.58
N GLU A 2 -2.87 -12.28 -9.76
CA GLU A 2 -2.70 -13.67 -10.25
C GLU A 2 -3.66 -14.08 -11.38
N LYS A 3 -4.98 -13.85 -11.22
CA LYS A 3 -5.98 -14.14 -12.25
C LYS A 3 -5.67 -13.45 -13.59
N SER A 4 -5.21 -12.20 -13.55
CA SER A 4 -4.84 -11.44 -14.75
C SER A 4 -3.60 -12.03 -15.42
N ILE A 5 -2.59 -12.44 -14.64
CA ILE A 5 -1.39 -13.12 -15.15
C ILE A 5 -1.80 -14.45 -15.80
N ILE A 6 -2.56 -15.29 -15.11
CA ILE A 6 -3.04 -16.58 -15.63
C ILE A 6 -3.84 -16.39 -16.91
N ALA A 7 -4.73 -15.39 -16.97
CA ALA A 7 -5.49 -15.07 -18.16
C ALA A 7 -4.58 -14.69 -19.34
N CYS A 8 -3.62 -13.78 -19.13
CA CYS A 8 -2.64 -13.38 -20.14
C CYS A 8 -1.82 -14.57 -20.66
N LEU A 9 -1.36 -15.45 -19.76
CA LEU A 9 -0.57 -16.64 -20.12
C LEU A 9 -1.36 -17.66 -20.94
N LYS A 10 -2.70 -17.70 -20.84
CA LYS A 10 -3.55 -18.57 -21.66
C LYS A 10 -3.62 -18.10 -23.11
N GLU A 11 -3.44 -16.81 -23.37
CA GLU A 11 -3.50 -16.21 -24.71
C GLU A 11 -2.21 -16.43 -25.54
N VAL A 12 -1.15 -17.00 -24.94
CA VAL A 12 0.13 -17.22 -25.64
C VAL A 12 0.46 -18.72 -25.82
N PRO A 13 1.14 -19.09 -26.94
CA PRO A 13 1.56 -20.46 -27.19
C PRO A 13 2.43 -21.04 -26.07
N LYS A 14 2.40 -22.38 -25.93
CA LYS A 14 3.15 -23.09 -24.89
C LYS A 14 4.67 -22.80 -24.95
N GLU A 15 5.22 -22.62 -26.14
CA GLU A 15 6.65 -22.31 -26.31
C GLU A 15 7.01 -20.92 -25.80
N VAL A 16 6.10 -19.94 -25.91
CA VAL A 16 6.30 -18.61 -25.30
C VAL A 16 6.31 -18.72 -23.78
N ARG A 17 5.36 -19.47 -23.19
CA ARG A 17 5.29 -19.68 -21.74
C ARG A 17 6.56 -20.31 -21.17
N LYS A 18 7.13 -21.31 -21.85
CA LYS A 18 8.38 -21.95 -21.44
C LYS A 18 9.59 -21.00 -21.48
N GLY A 19 9.52 -19.93 -22.26
CA GLY A 19 10.57 -18.93 -22.38
C GLY A 19 10.56 -17.86 -21.28
N ILE A 20 9.52 -17.79 -20.44
CA ILE A 20 9.38 -16.77 -19.40
C ILE A 20 10.38 -17.06 -18.27
N ARG A 21 11.22 -16.06 -17.95
CA ARG A 21 12.27 -16.15 -16.93
C ARG A 21 12.03 -15.29 -15.69
N GLY A 22 11.04 -14.41 -15.74
CA GLY A 22 10.70 -13.53 -14.64
C GLY A 22 9.35 -12.87 -14.87
N ILE A 23 8.74 -12.42 -13.78
CA ILE A 23 7.53 -11.61 -13.76
C ILE A 23 7.87 -10.40 -12.89
N SER A 24 7.51 -9.22 -13.37
CA SER A 24 7.54 -7.98 -12.62
C SER A 24 6.17 -7.33 -12.72
N ALA A 25 5.80 -6.60 -11.69
CA ALA A 25 4.59 -5.80 -11.69
C ALA A 25 4.93 -4.37 -11.26
N ASP A 26 4.18 -3.43 -11.82
CA ASP A 26 4.13 -2.04 -11.40
C ASP A 26 2.71 -1.75 -10.93
N THR A 27 2.61 -0.99 -9.84
CA THR A 27 1.32 -0.64 -9.23
C THR A 27 1.23 0.87 -9.06
N THR A 28 0.03 1.35 -8.75
CA THR A 28 -0.17 2.78 -8.47
C THR A 28 0.61 3.17 -7.22
N GLY A 29 1.44 4.22 -7.34
CA GLY A 29 2.24 4.70 -6.22
C GLY A 29 1.39 5.23 -5.07
N SER A 30 1.81 4.92 -3.84
CA SER A 30 1.15 5.32 -2.61
C SER A 30 -0.27 4.78 -2.43
N THR A 31 -0.35 3.46 -2.46
CA THR A 31 -1.52 2.67 -2.13
C THR A 31 -1.23 1.81 -0.88
N PRO A 32 -1.19 2.42 0.33
CA PRO A 32 -0.82 1.73 1.55
C PRO A 32 -1.93 0.85 2.13
N GLY A 33 -1.56 -0.23 2.81
CA GLY A 33 -2.49 -1.10 3.55
C GLY A 33 -1.91 -1.57 4.90
N PRO A 34 -2.73 -1.71 5.96
CA PRO A 34 -2.27 -2.14 7.27
C PRO A 34 -2.10 -3.66 7.34
N ILE A 35 -1.01 -4.12 7.96
CA ILE A 35 -0.70 -5.54 8.18
C ILE A 35 -0.56 -5.86 9.67
N ASN A 36 -0.87 -7.10 10.06
CA ASN A 36 -0.59 -7.62 11.40
C ASN A 36 0.89 -8.05 11.55
N GLU A 37 1.24 -8.62 12.70
CA GLU A 37 2.62 -9.02 13.03
C GLU A 37 3.14 -10.14 12.11
N GLU A 38 2.23 -10.95 11.55
CA GLU A 38 2.53 -12.00 10.58
C GLU A 38 2.63 -11.51 9.13
N GLY A 39 2.53 -10.20 8.87
CA GLY A 39 2.54 -9.64 7.52
C GLY A 39 1.19 -9.74 6.78
N THR A 40 0.16 -10.28 7.43
CA THR A 40 -1.17 -10.44 6.82
C THR A 40 -1.90 -9.10 6.77
N LEU A 41 -2.35 -8.71 5.58
CA LEU A 41 -3.22 -7.54 5.39
C LEU A 41 -4.48 -7.67 6.24
N LEU A 42 -4.79 -6.66 7.04
CA LEU A 42 -5.93 -6.72 7.96
C LEU A 42 -7.25 -6.99 7.24
N ALA A 43 -7.48 -6.45 6.05
CA ALA A 43 -8.67 -6.75 5.24
C ALA A 43 -8.86 -8.24 4.88
N LEU A 44 -7.85 -9.09 5.06
CA LEU A 44 -7.97 -10.54 4.85
C LEU A 44 -8.42 -11.28 6.13
N LEU A 45 -8.49 -10.59 7.27
CA LEU A 45 -8.99 -11.14 8.52
C LEU A 45 -10.52 -11.01 8.58
N PRO A 46 -11.25 -12.05 9.03
CA PRO A 46 -12.72 -12.03 9.07
C PRO A 46 -13.33 -10.83 9.81
N GLU A 47 -12.70 -10.36 10.88
CA GLU A 47 -13.14 -9.22 11.68
C GLU A 47 -13.00 -7.86 10.98
N PHE A 48 -12.21 -7.78 9.91
CA PHE A 48 -11.88 -6.57 9.17
C PHE A 48 -12.30 -6.61 7.70
N GLN A 49 -12.87 -7.73 7.22
CA GLN A 49 -13.19 -7.96 5.80
C GLN A 49 -14.09 -6.86 5.18
N ASP A 50 -14.96 -6.26 6.00
CA ASP A 50 -15.90 -5.21 5.59
C ASP A 50 -15.47 -3.81 6.06
N ASN A 51 -14.31 -3.69 6.72
CA ASN A 51 -13.80 -2.42 7.22
C ASN A 51 -12.94 -1.73 6.15
N PRO A 52 -13.38 -0.60 5.57
CA PRO A 52 -12.63 0.09 4.52
C PRO A 52 -11.27 0.62 4.99
N ASN A 53 -11.11 0.91 6.29
CA ASN A 53 -9.85 1.39 6.86
C ASN A 53 -8.80 0.27 7.02
N ALA A 54 -9.23 -0.99 6.96
CA ALA A 54 -8.33 -2.15 6.97
C ALA A 54 -7.86 -2.55 5.56
N MET A 55 -8.41 -1.93 4.52
CA MET A 55 -8.09 -2.20 3.12
C MET A 55 -6.94 -1.31 2.63
N PHE A 56 -6.48 -1.58 1.41
CA PHE A 56 -5.60 -0.67 0.70
C PHE A 56 -6.28 0.68 0.41
N ILE A 57 -5.61 1.78 0.75
CA ILE A 57 -6.08 3.16 0.53
C ILE A 57 -5.54 3.65 -0.82
N LEU A 58 -6.40 3.76 -1.82
CA LEU A 58 -5.98 4.05 -3.19
C LEU A 58 -5.22 5.38 -3.32
N TRP A 59 -4.27 5.47 -4.26
CA TRP A 59 -3.47 6.68 -4.53
C TRP A 59 -4.32 7.96 -4.65
N LYS A 60 -5.47 7.87 -5.34
CA LYS A 60 -6.40 9.00 -5.60
C LYS A 60 -7.26 9.39 -4.39
N ASP A 61 -7.09 8.73 -3.24
CA ASP A 61 -7.76 9.12 -2.01
C ASP A 61 -7.12 10.41 -1.45
N HIS A 62 -7.97 11.40 -1.16
CA HIS A 62 -7.57 12.70 -0.62
C HIS A 62 -8.19 12.97 0.76
N THR A 63 -8.63 11.96 1.50
CA THR A 63 -9.26 12.17 2.82
C THR A 63 -8.29 12.76 3.84
N ALA A 64 -7.00 12.49 3.70
CA ALA A 64 -5.92 12.89 4.61
C ALA A 64 -5.34 14.31 4.38
N VAL A 65 -6.11 15.25 3.82
CA VAL A 65 -5.61 16.63 3.58
C VAL A 65 -5.13 17.29 4.87
N LYS A 66 -5.90 17.15 5.95
CA LYS A 66 -5.58 17.76 7.25
C LYS A 66 -4.25 17.22 7.78
N GLU A 67 -4.08 15.92 7.77
CA GLU A 67 -2.84 15.24 8.19
C GLU A 67 -1.64 15.66 7.34
N ALA A 68 -1.81 15.81 6.01
CA ALA A 68 -0.74 16.31 5.15
C ALA A 68 -0.36 17.75 5.48
N THR A 69 -1.32 18.63 5.80
CA THR A 69 -1.04 19.99 6.27
C THR A 69 -0.21 19.97 7.56
N GLU A 70 -0.60 19.15 8.54
CA GLU A 70 0.13 19.00 9.80
C GLU A 70 1.56 18.48 9.58
N ILE A 71 1.76 17.48 8.71
CA ILE A 71 3.10 16.97 8.34
C ILE A 71 3.95 18.08 7.74
N ASN A 72 3.39 18.88 6.84
CA ASN A 72 4.08 20.01 6.21
C ASN A 72 4.46 21.10 7.21
N GLU A 73 3.60 21.39 8.20
CA GLU A 73 3.91 22.34 9.27
C GLU A 73 5.05 21.83 10.15
N VAL A 74 4.98 20.57 10.58
CA VAL A 74 6.00 19.93 11.42
C VAL A 74 7.33 19.89 10.68
N ALA A 75 7.37 19.54 9.39
CA ALA A 75 8.59 19.48 8.60
C ALA A 75 9.42 20.78 8.63
N ARG A 76 8.77 21.93 8.83
CA ARG A 76 9.40 23.26 8.87
C ARG A 76 9.67 23.77 10.29
N THR A 77 8.99 23.21 11.29
CA THR A 77 8.98 23.77 12.66
C THR A 77 9.63 22.86 13.71
N TRP A 78 9.91 21.60 13.40
CA TRP A 78 10.45 20.63 14.37
C TRP A 78 11.91 20.88 14.81
N GLY A 79 12.60 21.85 14.21
CA GLY A 79 13.97 22.24 14.58
C GLY A 79 15.09 21.46 13.87
N GLY A 80 14.74 20.56 12.94
CA GLY A 80 15.70 19.81 12.13
C GLY A 80 15.60 20.09 10.63
N ILE A 81 16.09 19.15 9.82
CA ILE A 81 16.08 19.26 8.37
C ILE A 81 14.64 19.22 7.86
N ASP A 82 14.27 20.19 7.03
CA ASP A 82 13.05 20.12 6.23
C ASP A 82 13.26 19.08 5.11
N PHE A 83 12.69 17.88 5.31
CA PHE A 83 12.76 16.79 4.33
C PHE A 83 11.80 17.00 3.14
N THR A 84 10.86 17.95 3.21
CA THR A 84 9.99 18.24 2.06
C THR A 84 10.79 18.78 0.85
N LYS A 85 12.03 19.24 1.07
CA LYS A 85 12.96 19.63 0.00
C LYS A 85 13.19 18.53 -1.06
N TYR A 86 13.01 17.25 -0.71
CA TYR A 86 13.17 16.13 -1.66
C TYR A 86 11.91 15.84 -2.48
N VAL A 87 10.80 16.50 -2.19
CA VAL A 87 9.48 16.28 -2.79
C VAL A 87 8.85 17.59 -3.27
N GLY A 88 9.67 18.59 -3.58
CA GLY A 88 9.20 19.89 -4.11
C GLY A 88 8.69 20.86 -3.05
N GLY A 89 8.96 20.62 -1.76
CA GLY A 89 8.63 21.52 -0.66
C GLY A 89 7.21 21.34 -0.10
N LEU A 90 6.44 20.36 -0.58
CA LEU A 90 5.07 20.10 -0.14
C LEU A 90 4.77 18.59 -0.12
N TYR A 91 4.47 18.06 1.06
CA TYR A 91 4.01 16.69 1.24
C TYR A 91 2.55 16.54 0.81
N SER A 92 2.23 15.53 -0.01
CA SER A 92 0.87 15.30 -0.54
C SER A 92 -0.01 14.50 0.41
N ALA A 93 -1.32 14.74 0.38
CA ALA A 93 -2.33 13.91 1.04
C ALA A 93 -2.45 12.51 0.43
N GLU A 94 -1.99 12.34 -0.82
CA GLU A 94 -1.96 11.05 -1.49
C GLU A 94 -0.90 10.11 -0.92
N TRP A 95 0.02 10.60 -0.07
CA TRP A 95 1.21 9.87 0.33
C TRP A 95 1.08 9.14 1.67
N PHE A 96 1.83 8.05 1.77
CA PHE A 96 1.89 7.04 2.81
C PHE A 96 1.57 7.55 4.23
N TRP A 97 2.34 8.51 4.76
CA TRP A 97 2.24 8.94 6.15
C TRP A 97 0.96 9.70 6.47
N ALA A 98 0.45 10.50 5.52
CA ALA A 98 -0.81 11.23 5.72
C ALA A 98 -1.98 10.25 5.85
N LYS A 99 -2.05 9.25 4.95
CA LYS A 99 -3.09 8.21 4.95
C LYS A 99 -3.05 7.34 6.19
N ILE A 100 -1.86 6.95 6.64
CA ILE A 100 -1.68 6.20 7.89
C ILE A 100 -2.18 7.03 9.07
N LEU A 101 -1.71 8.27 9.20
CA LEU A 101 -2.11 9.13 10.31
C LEU A 101 -3.62 9.35 10.35
N HIS A 102 -4.25 9.53 9.19
CA HIS A 102 -5.70 9.65 9.07
C HIS A 102 -6.41 8.40 9.59
N THR A 103 -5.98 7.22 9.11
CA THR A 103 -6.58 5.94 9.50
C THR A 103 -6.44 5.66 10.99
N LEU A 104 -5.24 5.88 11.56
CA LEU A 104 -5.00 5.66 12.99
C LEU A 104 -5.85 6.56 13.88
N ARG A 105 -6.27 7.74 13.39
CA ARG A 105 -7.16 8.66 14.09
C ARG A 105 -8.63 8.30 13.91
N ALA A 106 -9.01 7.86 12.71
CA ALA A 106 -10.38 7.54 12.36
C ALA A 106 -10.85 6.19 12.92
N ASP A 107 -9.94 5.22 13.05
CA ASP A 107 -10.29 3.84 13.39
C ASP A 107 -9.38 3.25 14.46
N GLU A 108 -9.89 3.24 15.70
CA GLU A 108 -9.16 2.68 16.84
C GLU A 108 -8.95 1.16 16.72
N SER A 109 -9.84 0.44 16.05
CA SER A 109 -9.72 -1.02 15.90
C SER A 109 -8.57 -1.39 14.97
N VAL A 110 -8.47 -0.70 13.82
CA VAL A 110 -7.35 -0.83 12.89
C VAL A 110 -6.06 -0.37 13.55
N ARG A 111 -6.06 0.76 14.26
CA ARG A 111 -4.87 1.24 14.99
C ARG A 111 -4.33 0.21 15.98
N LYS A 112 -5.20 -0.53 16.67
CA LYS A 112 -4.79 -1.54 17.64
C LYS A 112 -4.27 -2.83 16.98
N ALA A 113 -4.84 -3.20 15.84
CA ALA A 113 -4.51 -4.45 15.14
C ALA A 113 -3.33 -4.31 14.17
N ALA A 114 -3.11 -3.12 13.61
CA ALA A 114 -2.03 -2.88 12.66
C ALA A 114 -0.67 -2.89 13.39
N TYR A 115 0.18 -3.83 13.00
CA TYR A 115 1.58 -3.90 13.43
C TYR A 115 2.47 -3.02 12.54
N SER A 116 2.21 -3.02 11.23
CA SER A 116 2.94 -2.23 10.25
C SER A 116 2.03 -1.85 9.06
N TRP A 117 2.61 -1.16 8.08
CA TRP A 117 1.96 -0.75 6.84
C TRP A 117 2.88 -1.04 5.67
N ILE A 118 2.30 -1.45 4.55
CA ILE A 118 3.03 -1.79 3.32
C ILE A 118 2.46 -1.02 2.13
N GLU A 119 3.27 -0.76 1.10
CA GLU A 119 2.75 -0.34 -0.19
C GLU A 119 2.19 -1.55 -0.96
N LEU A 120 1.23 -1.30 -1.86
CA LEU A 120 0.66 -2.36 -2.70
C LEU A 120 1.73 -3.14 -3.48
N CYS A 121 2.81 -2.48 -3.92
CA CYS A 121 3.93 -3.14 -4.60
C CYS A 121 4.78 -4.04 -3.68
N ASP A 122 4.76 -3.83 -2.37
CA ASP A 122 5.57 -4.61 -1.42
C ASP A 122 4.90 -5.95 -1.11
N GLY A 123 3.56 -5.94 -0.95
CA GLY A 123 2.77 -7.11 -0.57
C GLY A 123 2.65 -8.19 -1.64
N GLU A 124 3.12 -7.94 -2.86
CA GLU A 124 3.04 -8.91 -3.96
C GLU A 124 3.96 -10.12 -3.78
N ASN A 125 5.00 -10.00 -2.96
CA ASN A 125 5.97 -11.07 -2.72
C ASN A 125 5.56 -12.05 -1.60
N GLU A 126 4.57 -11.72 -0.78
CA GLU A 126 4.11 -12.58 0.32
C GLU A 126 2.96 -13.52 -0.06
N CYS A 127 2.46 -13.43 -1.29
CA CYS A 127 1.65 -14.48 -1.88
C CYS A 127 2.53 -15.70 -2.25
N GLU A 128 2.90 -16.51 -1.26
CA GLU A 128 3.37 -17.88 -1.48
C GLU A 128 2.30 -18.66 -2.26
N GLY A 129 2.42 -18.69 -3.60
CA GLY A 129 1.38 -19.34 -4.40
C GLY A 129 1.51 -19.28 -5.91
N VAL A 130 2.37 -18.41 -6.48
CA VAL A 130 2.57 -18.40 -7.94
C VAL A 130 3.52 -19.54 -8.35
N SER A 131 3.08 -20.77 -8.16
CA SER A 131 3.66 -21.94 -8.82
C SER A 131 3.22 -21.90 -10.28
N ILE A 132 4.08 -21.33 -11.14
CA ILE A 132 4.00 -21.57 -12.58
C ILE A 132 4.49 -23.02 -12.84
N ARG A 133 3.66 -24.00 -12.51
CA ARG A 133 3.84 -25.39 -12.93
C ARG A 133 2.78 -25.74 -13.96
#